data_AF-A0A498C5H7-F1
#
_entry.id   AF-A0A498C5H7-F1
#
_cell.length_a   1.000
_cell.length_b   1.000
_cell.length_c   1.000
_cell.angle_alpha   90.00
_cell.angle_beta   90.00
_cell.angle_gamma   90.00
#
_symmetry.space_group_name_H-M   'P 1'
#
loop_
_entity.id
_entity.type
_entity.pdbx_description
1 polymer ?
#
loop_
_entity_poly.entity_id
_entity_poly.type
_entity_poly.pdbx_seq_one_letter_code
_entity_poly.pdbx_strand_id
1 'polypeptide(L)'
;MSLLEALWQYVVIFVMAATPWLELLIVIPIGVAMGLSPFWVGLVALLGNALPVLLIVAGWQWWLRWRGKSGASRRAMKPRVQRVWDRWGLPGLALLGPLVTGIHLATVAALLLRSESRATMVWMTLSLVVWTVGTTAAAVGGVELFHRLAVS
;
A
#
# COMPACT_ATOMS: atom_id res chain seq x y z
N MET A 1 -17.62 -18.73 -25.95
CA MET A 1 -16.35 -18.15 -25.46
C MET A 1 -15.24 -19.10 -25.84
N SER A 2 -14.25 -18.63 -26.60
CA SER A 2 -13.13 -19.48 -27.01
C SER A 2 -12.19 -19.77 -25.83
N LEU A 3 -11.41 -20.86 -25.88
CA LEU A 3 -10.43 -21.20 -24.81
C LEU A 3 -9.41 -20.07 -24.62
N LEU A 4 -9.02 -19.41 -25.72
CA LEU A 4 -8.10 -18.28 -25.72
C LEU A 4 -8.71 -17.04 -25.03
N GLU A 5 -9.99 -16.74 -25.28
CA GLU A 5 -10.71 -15.67 -24.58
C GLU A 5 -10.80 -15.94 -23.07
N ALA A 6 -11.12 -17.17 -22.67
CA ALA A 6 -11.18 -17.54 -21.27
C ALA A 6 -9.81 -17.38 -20.59
N LEU A 7 -8.75 -17.88 -21.22
CA LEU A 7 -7.38 -17.75 -20.72
C LEU A 7 -6.96 -16.27 -20.60
N TRP A 8 -7.29 -15.46 -21.60
CA TRP A 8 -7.03 -14.02 -21.59
C TRP A 8 -7.78 -13.31 -20.45
N GLN A 9 -9.06 -13.62 -20.25
CA GLN A 9 -9.84 -13.08 -19.13
C GLN A 9 -9.26 -13.48 -17.78
N TYR A 10 -8.81 -14.72 -17.60
CA TYR A 10 -8.15 -15.14 -16.37
C TYR A 10 -6.81 -14.43 -16.16
N VAL A 11 -6.03 -14.17 -17.21
CA VAL A 11 -4.81 -13.36 -17.13
C VAL A 11 -5.14 -11.92 -16.75
N VAL A 12 -6.18 -11.33 -17.33
CA VAL A 12 -6.64 -9.97 -17.00
C VAL A 12 -7.14 -9.91 -15.55
N ILE A 13 -7.94 -10.87 -15.10
CA ILE A 13 -8.40 -10.99 -13.71
C ILE A 13 -7.21 -11.21 -12.77
N PHE A 14 -6.26 -12.07 -13.13
CA PHE A 14 -5.05 -12.31 -12.36
C PHE A 14 -4.21 -11.06 -12.25
N VAL A 15 -3.99 -10.32 -13.35
CA VAL A 15 -3.28 -9.05 -13.34
C VAL A 15 -4.05 -8.05 -12.49
N MET A 16 -5.35 -7.83 -12.71
CA MET A 16 -6.15 -6.90 -11.91
C MET A 16 -6.17 -7.24 -10.42
N ALA A 17 -6.25 -8.53 -10.05
CA ALA A 17 -6.20 -9.00 -8.67
C ALA A 17 -4.79 -8.95 -8.08
N ALA A 18 -3.75 -9.13 -8.90
CA ALA A 18 -2.35 -9.03 -8.52
C ALA A 18 -1.84 -7.59 -8.49
N THR A 19 -2.60 -6.64 -9.07
CA THR A 19 -2.24 -5.22 -9.07
C THR A 19 -2.86 -4.59 -7.83
N PRO A 20 -2.07 -4.21 -6.82
CA PRO A 20 -2.60 -3.58 -5.64
C PRO A 20 -2.82 -2.08 -5.91
N TRP A 21 -3.56 -1.74 -6.98
CA TRP A 21 -3.62 -0.41 -7.58
C TRP A 21 -4.74 0.46 -7.02
N LEU A 22 -5.79 -0.14 -6.45
CA LEU A 22 -6.83 0.60 -5.77
C LEU A 22 -6.34 1.00 -4.37
N GLU A 23 -5.29 1.81 -4.37
CA GLU A 23 -4.79 2.46 -3.20
C GLU A 23 -5.92 3.30 -2.61
N LEU A 24 -5.97 3.31 -1.28
CA LEU A 24 -6.90 4.12 -0.51
C LEU A 24 -6.99 5.59 -0.99
N LEU A 25 -5.92 6.12 -1.60
CA LEU A 25 -5.86 7.46 -2.21
C LEU A 25 -6.89 7.68 -3.33
N ILE A 26 -7.26 6.63 -4.05
CA ILE A 26 -8.21 6.68 -5.18
C ILE A 26 -9.59 6.15 -4.74
N VAL A 27 -9.61 5.03 -4.01
CA VAL A 27 -10.85 4.38 -3.58
C VAL A 27 -11.67 5.29 -2.67
N ILE A 28 -11.02 6.00 -1.75
CA ILE A 28 -11.72 6.83 -0.78
C ILE A 28 -12.43 8.00 -1.46
N PRO A 29 -11.77 8.85 -2.28
CA PRO A 29 -12.45 9.93 -2.98
C PRO A 29 -13.59 9.45 -3.87
N ILE A 30 -13.41 8.35 -4.61
CA ILE A 30 -14.46 7.80 -5.46
C ILE A 30 -15.66 7.35 -4.62
N GLY A 31 -15.43 6.57 -3.57
CA GLY A 31 -16.50 6.07 -2.71
C GLY A 31 -17.29 7.21 -2.05
N VAL A 32 -16.59 8.22 -1.54
CA VAL A 32 -17.22 9.41 -0.94
C VAL A 32 -17.98 10.22 -1.99
N ALA A 33 -17.43 10.43 -3.18
CA ALA A 33 -18.10 11.14 -4.28
C ALA A 33 -19.36 10.40 -4.77
N MET A 34 -19.41 9.08 -4.65
CA MET A 34 -20.61 8.27 -4.90
C MET A 34 -21.67 8.38 -3.79
N GLY A 35 -21.44 9.19 -2.76
CA GLY A 35 -22.36 9.39 -1.64
C GLY A 35 -22.30 8.29 -0.58
N LEU A 36 -21.30 7.41 -0.59
CA LEU A 36 -21.12 6.40 0.46
C LEU A 36 -20.63 7.04 1.75
N SER A 37 -20.91 6.38 2.88
CA SER A 37 -20.43 6.82 4.20
C SER A 37 -18.90 6.90 4.24
N PRO A 38 -18.30 8.09 4.50
CA PRO A 38 -16.85 8.26 4.51
C PRO A 38 -16.14 7.35 5.51
N PHE A 39 -16.77 7.11 6.66
CA PHE A 39 -16.23 6.23 7.70
C PHE A 39 -16.06 4.79 7.19
N TRP A 40 -17.11 4.22 6.59
CA TRP A 40 -17.07 2.84 6.11
C TRP A 40 -16.16 2.67 4.90
N VAL A 41 -16.16 3.65 3.98
CA VAL A 41 -15.23 3.67 2.84
C VAL A 41 -13.78 3.70 3.33
N GLY A 42 -13.46 4.58 4.27
CA GLY A 42 -12.13 4.67 4.87
C GLY A 42 -11.71 3.38 5.58
N LEU A 43 -12.59 2.79 6.38
CA LEU A 43 -12.31 1.54 7.10
C LEU A 43 -12.06 0.37 6.15
N VAL A 44 -12.92 0.20 5.13
CA VAL A 44 -12.76 -0.87 4.13
C VAL A 44 -11.47 -0.67 3.33
N ALA A 45 -11.15 0.56 2.93
CA ALA A 45 -9.90 0.87 2.25
C ALA A 45 -8.67 0.56 3.13
N LEU A 46 -8.71 0.94 4.41
CA LEU A 46 -7.65 0.65 5.37
C LEU A 46 -7.44 -0.86 5.53
N LEU A 47 -8.50 -1.63 5.77
CA LEU A 47 -8.42 -3.08 5.96
C LEU A 47 -7.96 -3.80 4.68
N GLY A 48 -8.50 -3.39 3.52
CA GLY A 48 -8.11 -3.92 2.22
C GLY A 48 -6.64 -3.69 1.88
N ASN A 49 -6.05 -2.59 2.34
CA ASN A 49 -4.63 -2.30 2.16
C ASN A 49 -3.74 -2.93 3.27
N ALA A 50 -4.25 -3.01 4.50
CA ALA A 50 -3.52 -3.62 5.62
C ALA A 50 -3.34 -5.13 5.42
N LEU A 51 -4.36 -5.83 4.91
CA LEU A 51 -4.33 -7.29 4.77
C LEU A 51 -3.15 -7.77 3.90
N PRO A 52 -2.91 -7.27 2.67
CA PRO A 52 -1.76 -7.69 1.89
C PRO A 52 -0.42 -7.30 2.52
N VAL A 53 -0.33 -6.16 3.25
CA VAL A 53 0.89 -5.80 4.00
C VAL A 53 1.20 -6.86 5.06
N LEU A 54 0.19 -7.31 5.82
CA LEU A 54 0.33 -8.39 6.80
C LEU A 54 0.78 -9.69 6.13
N LEU A 55 0.18 -10.05 4.99
CA LEU A 55 0.53 -11.25 4.23
C LEU A 55 1.97 -11.20 3.70
N ILE A 56 2.42 -10.05 3.18
CA ILE A 56 3.79 -9.85 2.70
C ILE A 56 4.79 -10.06 3.85
N VAL A 57 4.55 -9.41 5.00
CA VAL A 57 5.44 -9.51 6.16
C VAL A 57 5.45 -10.93 6.72
N ALA A 58 4.29 -11.59 6.82
CA ALA A 58 4.19 -12.97 7.30
C ALA A 58 4.88 -13.96 6.35
N GLY A 59 4.65 -13.81 5.04
CA GLY A 59 5.30 -14.61 4.00
C GLY A 59 6.82 -14.44 4.02
N TRP A 60 7.31 -13.22 4.22
CA TRP A 60 8.74 -12.95 4.38
C TRP A 60 9.34 -13.66 5.61
N GLN A 61 8.67 -13.60 6.76
CA GLN A 61 9.13 -14.30 7.97
C GLN A 61 9.14 -15.82 7.77
N TRP A 62 8.09 -16.36 7.15
CA TRP A 62 8.00 -17.79 6.84
C TRP A 62 9.14 -18.23 5.91
N TRP A 63 9.41 -17.46 4.85
CA TRP A 63 10.51 -17.69 3.93
C TRP A 63 11.89 -17.69 4.60
N LEU A 64 12.15 -16.73 5.49
CA LEU A 64 13.40 -16.64 6.24
C LEU A 64 13.60 -17.83 7.18
N ARG A 65 12.52 -18.33 7.80
CA ARG A 65 12.57 -19.54 8.64
C ARG A 65 12.91 -20.78 7.82
N TRP A 66 12.35 -20.88 6.61
CA TRP A 66 12.54 -22.03 5.71
C TRP A 66 13.93 -22.09 5.08
N ARG A 67 14.53 -20.94 4.73
CA ARG A 67 15.85 -20.89 4.09
C ARG A 67 17.05 -21.00 5.05
N GLY A 68 16.81 -21.09 6.36
CA GLY A 68 17.85 -20.94 7.37
C GLY A 68 18.47 -19.54 7.33
N LYS A 69 19.22 -19.16 8.38
CA LYS A 69 19.77 -17.80 8.58
C LYS A 69 20.71 -17.28 7.45
N SER A 70 20.94 -18.05 6.39
CA SER A 70 21.87 -17.77 5.29
C SER A 70 21.20 -17.25 4.00
N GLY A 71 19.88 -17.02 3.98
CA GLY A 71 19.10 -16.74 2.77
C GLY A 71 19.23 -15.35 2.12
N ALA A 72 20.11 -14.46 2.56
CA ALA A 72 20.38 -13.21 1.87
C ALA A 72 21.88 -12.96 1.82
N SER A 73 22.50 -13.32 0.69
CA SER A 73 23.77 -12.71 0.28
C SER A 73 23.64 -11.20 0.48
N ARG A 74 24.52 -10.62 1.32
CA ARG A 74 24.57 -9.17 1.60
C ARG A 74 24.98 -8.45 0.33
N ARG A 75 24.04 -8.24 -0.58
CA ARG A 75 24.28 -7.33 -1.70
C ARG A 75 24.35 -5.94 -1.09
N ALA A 76 25.55 -5.34 -1.12
CA ALA A 76 25.75 -3.99 -0.63
C ALA A 76 24.75 -3.05 -1.33
N MET A 77 24.05 -2.25 -0.54
CA MET A 77 23.18 -1.21 -1.08
C MET A 77 24.03 -0.23 -1.89
N LYS A 78 23.48 0.27 -3.00
CA LYS A 78 24.15 1.34 -3.74
C LYS A 78 24.35 2.54 -2.79
N PRO A 79 25.50 3.25 -2.82
CA PRO A 79 25.78 4.35 -1.90
C PRO A 79 24.70 5.44 -1.84
N ARG A 80 24.01 5.69 -2.97
CA ARG A 80 22.89 6.62 -3.06
C ARG A 80 21.68 6.17 -2.23
N VAL A 81 21.32 4.89 -2.30
CA VAL A 81 20.19 4.32 -1.55
C VAL A 81 20.54 4.27 -0.06
N GLN A 82 21.77 3.90 0.28
CA GLN A 82 22.25 3.89 1.66
C GLN A 82 22.09 5.28 2.31
N ARG A 83 22.54 6.35 1.65
CA ARG A 83 22.43 7.71 2.19
C ARG A 83 20.99 8.15 2.45
N VAL A 84 20.06 7.80 1.56
CA VAL A 84 18.62 8.11 1.74
C VAL A 84 18.05 7.29 2.90
N TRP A 85 18.41 6.01 2.97
CA TRP A 85 17.99 5.11 4.04
C TRP A 85 18.53 5.54 5.41
N ASP A 86 19.77 5.99 5.51
CA ASP A 86 20.36 6.47 6.76
C ASP A 86 19.67 7.74 7.28
N ARG A 87 19.10 8.56 6.37
CA ARG A 87 18.40 9.80 6.73
C ARG A 87 16.93 9.59 7.09
N TRP A 88 16.22 8.77 6.32
CA TRP A 88 14.76 8.66 6.39
C TRP A 88 14.28 7.27 6.83
N GLY A 89 15.08 6.24 6.55
CA GLY A 89 14.84 4.86 6.93
C GLY A 89 13.44 4.36 6.65
N LEU A 90 12.99 3.48 7.55
CA LEU A 90 11.68 2.88 7.51
C LEU A 90 10.52 3.89 7.71
N PRO A 91 10.58 4.87 8.65
CA PRO A 91 9.50 5.84 8.83
C PRO A 91 9.24 6.69 7.58
N GLY A 92 10.30 7.18 6.95
CA GLY A 92 10.17 7.99 5.73
C GLY A 92 9.70 7.17 4.55
N LEU A 93 10.16 5.92 4.41
CA LEU A 93 9.64 5.01 3.40
C LEU A 93 8.16 4.68 3.64
N ALA A 94 7.75 4.45 4.88
CA ALA A 94 6.35 4.18 5.20
C ALA A 94 5.48 5.38 4.88
N LEU A 95 5.88 6.60 5.26
CA LEU A 95 5.11 7.82 5.02
C LEU A 95 4.99 8.16 3.53
N LEU A 96 6.07 8.04 2.76
CA LEU A 96 6.08 8.34 1.31
C LEU A 96 5.62 7.15 0.45
N GLY A 97 5.64 5.94 1.01
CA GLY A 97 5.36 4.69 0.32
C GLY A 97 4.04 4.72 -0.45
N PRO A 98 2.90 5.07 0.18
CA PRO A 98 1.62 5.20 -0.49
C PRO A 98 1.62 6.17 -1.67
N LEU A 99 2.37 7.28 -1.63
CA LEU A 99 2.37 8.25 -2.73
C LEU A 99 3.27 7.84 -3.91
N VAL A 100 4.43 7.24 -3.63
CA VAL A 100 5.49 7.07 -4.64
C VAL A 100 5.41 5.70 -5.31
N THR A 101 5.12 4.66 -4.54
CA THR A 101 5.23 3.27 -4.99
C THR A 101 4.04 2.40 -4.60
N GLY A 102 3.12 2.94 -3.81
CA GLY A 102 2.18 2.14 -3.04
C GLY A 102 2.80 1.49 -1.82
N ILE A 103 1.93 1.24 -0.83
CA ILE A 103 2.30 0.68 0.47
C ILE A 103 2.89 -0.73 0.34
N HIS A 104 2.45 -1.52 -0.65
CA HIS A 104 2.84 -2.91 -0.82
C HIS A 104 4.27 -3.03 -1.34
N LEU A 105 4.61 -2.25 -2.37
CA LEU A 105 5.98 -2.18 -2.88
C LEU A 105 6.91 -1.55 -1.84
N ALA A 106 6.45 -0.55 -1.10
CA ALA A 106 7.20 0.02 0.02
C ALA A 106 7.46 -1.02 1.13
N THR A 107 6.49 -1.88 1.44
CA THR A 107 6.65 -2.97 2.41
C THR A 107 7.69 -3.98 1.94
N VAL A 108 7.62 -4.42 0.69
CA VAL A 108 8.63 -5.34 0.11
C VAL A 108 10.01 -4.67 0.11
N ALA A 109 10.11 -3.41 -0.31
CA ALA A 109 11.35 -2.66 -0.30
C ALA A 109 11.93 -2.54 1.11
N ALA A 110 11.12 -2.24 2.12
CA ALA A 110 11.55 -2.18 3.51
C ALA A 110 12.20 -3.50 3.98
N LEU A 111 11.56 -4.63 3.66
CA LEU A 111 12.05 -5.96 4.01
C LEU A 111 13.33 -6.33 3.24
N LEU A 112 13.41 -5.99 1.95
CA LEU A 112 14.61 -6.16 1.12
C LEU A 112 15.78 -5.30 1.62
N LEU A 113 15.49 -4.09 2.11
CA LEU A 113 16.44 -3.20 2.76
C LEU A 113 16.71 -3.57 4.23
N ARG A 114 16.31 -4.78 4.62
CA ARG A 114 16.63 -5.41 5.91
C ARG A 114 16.00 -4.73 7.12
N SER A 115 14.86 -4.09 6.93
CA SER A 115 14.03 -3.64 8.05
C SER A 115 13.55 -4.84 8.86
N GLU A 116 13.49 -4.66 10.17
CA GLU A 116 12.89 -5.65 11.06
C GLU A 116 11.39 -5.81 10.73
N SER A 117 10.91 -7.05 10.72
CA SER A 117 9.57 -7.36 10.21
C SER A 117 8.45 -6.74 11.05
N ARG A 118 8.58 -6.74 12.39
CA ARG A 118 7.57 -6.12 13.27
C ARG A 118 7.57 -4.60 13.09
N ALA A 119 8.73 -3.96 13.05
CA ALA A 119 8.86 -2.54 12.78
C ALA A 119 8.26 -2.18 11.43
N THR A 120 8.54 -2.96 10.38
CA THR A 120 7.94 -2.76 9.04
C THR A 120 6.43 -2.79 9.12
N MET A 121 5.87 -3.80 9.77
CA MET A 121 4.43 -3.94 9.94
C MET A 121 3.82 -2.72 10.66
N VAL A 122 4.40 -2.33 11.80
CA VAL A 122 3.92 -1.17 12.59
C VAL A 122 3.98 0.11 11.77
N TRP A 123 5.12 0.43 11.15
CA TRP A 123 5.29 1.66 10.39
C TRP A 123 4.39 1.74 9.16
N MET A 124 4.23 0.63 8.43
CA MET A 124 3.33 0.57 7.27
C MET A 124 1.87 0.71 7.70
N THR A 125 1.45 0.05 8.79
CA THR A 125 0.10 0.22 9.33
C THR A 125 -0.16 1.65 9.82
N LEU A 126 0.78 2.27 10.53
CA LEU A 126 0.65 3.67 10.96
C LEU A 126 0.53 4.61 9.76
N SER A 127 1.34 4.40 8.73
CA SER A 127 1.24 5.16 7.48
C SER A 127 -0.13 5.00 6.82
N LEU A 128 -0.63 3.77 6.73
CA LEU A 128 -1.97 3.52 6.20
C LEU A 128 -3.05 4.26 6.96
N VAL A 129 -3.00 4.26 8.30
CA VAL A 129 -3.96 5.01 9.12
C VAL A 129 -3.89 6.50 8.83
N VAL A 130 -2.68 7.07 8.82
CA VAL A 130 -2.47 8.50 8.55
C VAL A 130 -3.03 8.87 7.17
N TRP A 131 -2.69 8.09 6.15
CA TRP A 131 -3.16 8.34 4.80
C TRP A 131 -4.67 8.13 4.66
N THR A 132 -5.25 7.07 5.23
CA THR A 132 -6.69 6.86 5.21
C THR A 132 -7.43 8.04 5.83
N VAL A 133 -7.00 8.52 6.99
CA VAL A 133 -7.61 9.68 7.65
C VAL A 133 -7.46 10.93 6.78
N GLY A 134 -6.25 11.19 6.28
CA GLY A 134 -5.95 12.35 5.44
C GLY A 134 -6.78 12.37 4.15
N THR A 135 -6.83 11.26 3.43
CA THR A 135 -7.61 11.14 2.18
C THR A 135 -9.11 11.21 2.42
N THR A 136 -9.61 10.62 3.51
CA THR A 136 -11.03 10.71 3.86
C THR A 136 -11.43 12.14 4.17
N ALA A 137 -10.64 12.85 4.97
CA ALA A 137 -10.87 14.26 5.27
C ALA A 137 -10.83 15.13 3.99
N ALA A 138 -9.83 14.90 3.13
CA ALA A 138 -9.70 15.60 1.85
C ALA A 138 -10.87 15.32 0.91
N ALA A 139 -11.35 14.07 0.83
CA ALA A 139 -12.49 13.68 -0.01
C ALA A 139 -13.79 14.36 0.45
N VAL A 140 -14.08 14.33 1.76
CA VAL A 140 -15.26 14.98 2.32
C VAL A 140 -15.21 16.50 2.09
N GLY A 141 -14.07 17.14 2.39
CA GLY A 141 -13.90 18.57 2.14
C GLY A 141 -14.00 18.94 0.67
N GLY A 142 -13.50 18.08 -0.23
CA GLY A 142 -13.57 18.27 -1.67
C GLY A 142 -14.99 18.20 -2.22
N VAL A 143 -15.79 17.21 -1.79
CA VAL A 143 -17.20 17.08 -2.20
C VAL A 143 -18.03 18.25 -1.70
N GLU A 144 -17.85 18.66 -0.43
CA GLU A 144 -18.53 19.81 0.15
C GLU A 144 -18.19 21.11 -0.60
N LEU A 145 -16.92 21.34 -0.91
CA LEU A 145 -16.49 22.50 -1.69
C LEU A 145 -17.11 22.50 -3.09
N PHE A 146 -17.13 21.35 -3.76
CA PHE A 146 -17.72 21.21 -5.09
C PHE A 146 -19.21 21.58 -5.08
N HIS A 147 -19.99 21.07 -4.12
CA HIS A 147 -21.40 21.43 -4.00
C HIS A 147 -21.61 22.93 -3.78
N ARG A 148 -20.79 23.58 -2.94
CA ARG A 148 -20.88 25.03 -2.70
C ARG A 148 -20.65 25.85 -3.98
N LEU A 149 -19.69 25.43 -4.81
CA LEU A 149 -19.34 26.14 -6.05
C LEU A 149 -20.29 25.83 -7.21
N ALA A 150 -20.89 24.64 -7.24
CA ALA A 150 -21.77 24.22 -8.33
C ALA A 150 -23.22 24.72 -8.16
N VAL A 151 -23.61 25.11 -6.94
CA VAL A 151 -24.97 25.56 -6.60
C VAL A 151 -25.03 27.10 -6.42
N SER A 152 -23.88 27.78 -6.42
CA SER A 152 -23.76 29.25 -6.47
C SER A 152 -23.72 29.78 -7.90
#